data_AF-A0A3A9JJU9-F1
#
_entry.id   AF-A0A3A9JJU9-F1
#
_cell.length_a   1.000
_cell.length_b   1.000
_cell.length_c   1.000
_cell.angle_alpha   90.00
_cell.angle_beta   90.00
_cell.angle_gamma   90.00
#
_symmetry.space_group_name_H-M   'P 1'
#
loop_
_entity.id
_entity.type
_entity.pdbx_description
1 polymer ?
#
loop_
_entity_poly.entity_id
_entity_poly.type
_entity_poly.pdbx_seq_one_letter_code
_entity_poly.pdbx_strand_id
1 'polypeptide(L)'
;MKKIPDYRFQRLYPDKFLEELTKQSYSYVRSDAKYPKFFFLCGKKQDSKEMTNRLWVKEFYKKHDNSIICIFAENLWEKESKIQELDLLTYESFLAEASDAILLFVESYGTACELGAFTIKDNLAKKIVVFNDSSYKNENSFLTEGPIKKIKNSNPENVIYSDLNAIFSKF
;
A
#
# COMPACT_ATOMS: atom_id res chain seq x y z
N MET A 1 -2.44 -37.89 -20.41
CA MET A 1 -2.71 -37.11 -19.18
C MET A 1 -3.28 -35.76 -19.57
N LYS A 2 -4.50 -35.43 -19.15
CA LYS A 2 -5.12 -34.11 -19.40
C LYS A 2 -4.42 -33.07 -18.53
N LYS A 3 -3.90 -31.99 -19.12
CA LYS A 3 -3.39 -30.83 -18.37
C LYS A 3 -4.55 -30.28 -17.52
N ILE A 4 -4.35 -30.22 -16.22
CA ILE A 4 -5.25 -29.52 -15.29
C ILE A 4 -5.07 -28.01 -15.60
N PRO A 5 -6.13 -27.25 -15.89
CA PRO A 5 -5.98 -25.82 -16.15
C PRO A 5 -5.53 -25.12 -14.87
N ASP A 6 -4.50 -24.27 -14.97
CA ASP A 6 -4.02 -23.46 -13.86
C ASP A 6 -4.91 -22.23 -13.70
N TYR A 7 -5.79 -22.25 -12.70
CA TYR A 7 -6.76 -21.19 -12.43
C TYR A 7 -6.21 -20.10 -11.47
N ARG A 8 -4.94 -20.18 -11.04
CA ARG A 8 -4.37 -19.32 -9.99
C ARG A 8 -4.22 -17.84 -10.35
N PHE A 9 -4.43 -17.49 -11.62
CA PHE A 9 -4.36 -16.11 -12.13
C PHE A 9 -5.47 -15.77 -13.12
N GLN A 10 -6.64 -16.42 -13.05
CA GLN A 10 -7.79 -15.91 -13.80
C GLN A 10 -8.19 -14.58 -13.18
N ARG A 11 -7.85 -13.49 -13.88
CA ARG A 11 -8.41 -12.17 -13.62
C ARG A 11 -9.92 -12.33 -13.50
N LEU A 12 -10.49 -11.89 -12.36
CA LEU A 12 -11.94 -11.95 -12.10
C LEU A 12 -12.75 -11.24 -13.19
N TYR A 13 -12.10 -10.30 -13.88
CA TYR A 13 -12.68 -9.53 -14.97
C TYR A 13 -11.87 -9.72 -16.26
N PRO A 14 -12.54 -9.84 -17.43
CA PRO A 14 -11.86 -9.89 -18.72
C PRO A 14 -10.98 -8.66 -18.97
N ASP A 15 -9.84 -8.82 -19.64
CA ASP A 15 -8.91 -7.73 -19.97
C ASP A 15 -9.60 -6.58 -20.69
N LYS A 16 -10.53 -6.92 -21.60
CA LYS A 16 -11.35 -5.94 -22.31
C LYS A 16 -12.21 -5.11 -21.36
N PHE A 17 -12.78 -5.72 -20.31
CA PHE A 17 -13.58 -5.00 -19.32
C PHE A 17 -12.70 -4.09 -18.46
N LEU A 18 -11.52 -4.54 -18.07
CA LEU A 18 -10.56 -3.72 -17.32
C LEU A 18 -10.03 -2.55 -18.17
N GLU A 19 -9.73 -2.78 -19.45
CA GLU A 19 -9.35 -1.73 -20.39
C GLU A 19 -10.49 -0.74 -20.64
N GLU A 20 -11.72 -1.22 -20.72
CA GLU A 20 -12.92 -0.40 -20.92
C GLU A 20 -13.25 0.41 -19.67
N LEU A 21 -13.15 -0.19 -18.47
CA LEU A 21 -13.21 0.53 -17.19
C LEU A 21 -12.08 1.55 -17.05
N THR A 22 -10.87 1.23 -17.51
CA THR A 22 -9.73 2.15 -17.46
C THR A 22 -9.92 3.30 -18.46
N LYS A 23 -10.40 3.03 -19.68
CA LYS A 23 -10.72 4.07 -20.67
C LYS A 23 -11.89 4.94 -20.25
N GLN A 24 -12.92 4.34 -19.66
CA GLN A 24 -14.06 5.06 -19.09
C GLN A 24 -13.62 5.85 -17.85
N SER A 25 -12.76 5.31 -16.99
CA SER A 25 -12.23 6.05 -15.85
C SER A 25 -11.40 7.24 -16.34
N TYR A 26 -10.46 7.07 -17.27
CA TYR A 26 -9.67 8.21 -17.78
C TYR A 26 -10.51 9.32 -18.47
N SER A 27 -11.64 8.98 -19.11
CA SER A 27 -12.52 9.96 -19.77
C SER A 27 -13.58 10.57 -18.85
N TYR A 28 -14.02 9.87 -17.81
CA TYR A 28 -15.10 10.28 -16.90
C TYR A 28 -14.60 10.78 -15.52
N VAL A 29 -13.40 10.39 -15.07
CA VAL A 29 -12.79 10.76 -13.77
C VAL A 29 -12.39 12.23 -13.70
N ARG A 30 -12.49 12.98 -14.80
CA ARG A 30 -12.22 14.42 -14.77
C ARG A 30 -13.33 15.28 -14.16
N SER A 31 -14.53 14.75 -13.85
CA SER A 31 -15.55 15.57 -13.16
C SER A 31 -16.44 14.88 -12.11
N ASP A 32 -17.04 13.70 -12.32
CA ASP A 32 -18.24 13.38 -11.50
C ASP A 32 -18.38 11.97 -10.88
N ALA A 33 -17.47 11.02 -11.11
CA ALA A 33 -17.58 9.68 -10.48
C ALA A 33 -16.63 9.52 -9.28
N LYS A 34 -17.17 9.63 -8.06
CA LYS A 34 -16.44 9.30 -6.81
C LYS A 34 -16.44 7.78 -6.58
N TYR A 35 -15.57 7.07 -7.29
CA TYR A 35 -15.33 5.65 -6.98
C TYR A 35 -14.59 5.50 -5.66
N PRO A 36 -14.85 4.43 -4.88
CA PRO A 36 -14.07 4.14 -3.70
C PRO A 36 -12.59 3.98 -4.05
N LYS A 37 -11.71 4.65 -3.32
CA LYS A 37 -10.25 4.53 -3.43
C LYS A 37 -9.73 3.59 -2.36
N PHE A 38 -8.87 2.64 -2.74
CA PHE A 38 -8.32 1.64 -1.85
C PHE A 38 -6.93 2.05 -1.39
N PHE A 39 -6.78 2.34 -0.11
CA PHE A 39 -5.50 2.65 0.50
C PHE A 39 -4.99 1.44 1.28
N PHE A 40 -3.88 0.87 0.82
CA PHE A 40 -3.21 -0.20 1.54
C PHE A 40 -2.27 0.40 2.59
N LEU A 41 -2.50 0.09 3.86
CA LEU A 41 -1.80 0.71 4.98
C LEU A 41 -0.79 -0.26 5.60
N CYS A 42 0.49 0.02 5.38
CA CYS A 42 1.64 -0.75 5.84
C CYS A 42 2.30 -0.05 7.02
N GLY A 43 2.57 -0.77 8.10
CA GLY A 43 3.10 -0.22 9.34
C GLY A 43 3.22 -1.29 10.42
N LYS A 44 3.78 -0.91 11.57
CA LYS A 44 3.89 -1.73 12.77
C LYS A 44 2.53 -2.36 13.10
N LYS A 45 2.58 -3.67 13.37
CA LYS A 45 1.41 -4.42 13.82
C LYS A 45 0.87 -3.78 15.10
N GLN A 46 -0.46 -3.72 15.21
CA GLN A 46 -1.09 -3.25 16.44
C GLN A 46 -0.76 -4.24 17.56
N ASP A 47 -0.10 -3.76 18.60
CA ASP A 47 -0.10 -4.42 19.91
C ASP A 47 -1.17 -3.73 20.77
N SER A 48 -1.87 -4.51 21.58
CA SER A 48 -3.18 -4.23 22.21
C SER A 48 -3.35 -2.92 23.01
N LYS A 49 -2.31 -2.09 23.14
CA LYS A 49 -2.28 -0.91 24.02
C LYS A 49 -2.08 0.44 23.32
N GLU A 50 -1.61 0.48 22.08
CA GLU A 50 -1.21 1.75 21.44
C GLU A 50 -1.80 1.96 20.04
N MET A 51 -2.19 3.21 19.75
CA MET A 51 -2.64 3.63 18.42
C MET A 51 -1.43 3.72 17.48
N THR A 52 -1.44 2.94 16.39
CA THR A 52 -0.39 3.00 15.38
C THR A 52 -0.66 4.08 14.35
N ASN A 53 0.37 4.52 13.63
CA ASN A 53 0.27 5.55 12.59
C ASN A 53 -0.75 5.17 11.50
N ARG A 54 -0.73 3.90 11.08
CA ARG A 54 -1.69 3.37 10.11
C ARG A 54 -3.13 3.33 10.62
N LEU A 55 -3.36 3.16 11.93
CA LEU A 55 -4.71 3.24 12.50
C LEU A 55 -5.23 4.68 12.56
N TRP A 56 -4.37 5.64 12.88
CA TRP A 56 -4.72 7.07 12.81
C TRP A 56 -5.20 7.48 11.42
N VAL A 57 -4.48 7.07 10.36
CA VAL A 57 -4.89 7.31 8.97
C VAL A 57 -6.27 6.73 8.69
N LYS A 58 -6.51 5.49 9.13
CA LYS A 58 -7.80 4.83 8.94
C LYS A 58 -8.94 5.58 9.63
N GLU A 59 -8.77 5.97 10.90
CA GLU A 59 -9.82 6.69 11.63
C GLU A 59 -10.03 8.11 11.08
N PHE A 60 -8.98 8.76 10.58
CA PHE A 60 -9.09 10.03 9.87
C PHE A 60 -10.00 9.90 8.63
N TYR A 61 -9.70 8.97 7.72
CA TYR A 61 -10.50 8.82 6.49
C TYR A 61 -11.91 8.32 6.77
N LYS A 62 -12.08 7.42 7.73
CA LYS A 62 -13.41 6.99 8.18
C LYS A 62 -14.28 8.14 8.70
N LYS A 63 -13.68 9.20 9.25
CA LYS A 63 -14.40 10.39 9.75
C LYS A 63 -14.62 11.45 8.66
N HIS A 64 -13.67 11.60 7.74
CA HIS A 64 -13.59 12.75 6.85
C HIS A 64 -13.90 12.45 5.37
N ASP A 65 -13.65 11.22 4.89
CA ASP A 65 -13.90 10.83 3.51
C ASP A 65 -14.21 9.34 3.37
N ASN A 66 -15.51 9.01 3.36
CA ASN A 66 -15.99 7.63 3.22
C ASN A 66 -15.76 7.04 1.82
N SER A 67 -15.30 7.83 0.85
CA SER A 67 -14.86 7.28 -0.45
C SER A 67 -13.50 6.61 -0.35
N ILE A 68 -12.76 6.75 0.76
CA ILE A 68 -11.46 6.10 0.95
C ILE A 68 -11.63 4.87 1.85
N ILE A 69 -11.31 3.71 1.30
CA ILE A 69 -11.34 2.42 1.97
C ILE A 69 -9.92 2.02 2.34
N CYS A 70 -9.62 2.05 3.63
CA CYS A 70 -8.33 1.62 4.16
C CYS A 70 -8.29 0.11 4.43
N ILE A 71 -7.25 -0.55 3.92
CA ILE A 71 -7.05 -2.01 4.02
C ILE A 71 -5.79 -2.31 4.83
N PHE A 72 -5.91 -3.31 5.71
CA PHE A 72 -4.79 -3.95 6.42
C PHE A 72 -4.69 -5.41 5.96
N ALA A 73 -3.47 -5.91 5.77
CA ALA A 73 -3.25 -7.28 5.32
C ALA A 73 -3.79 -8.30 6.33
N GLU A 74 -3.53 -8.10 7.62
CA GLU A 74 -3.92 -9.04 8.67
C GLU A 74 -5.44 -9.24 8.77
N ASN A 75 -6.22 -8.19 8.50
CA ASN A 75 -7.68 -8.23 8.58
C ASN A 75 -8.32 -9.13 7.52
N LEU A 76 -7.60 -9.38 6.43
CA LEU A 76 -8.04 -10.18 5.31
C LEU A 76 -7.35 -11.56 5.30
N TRP A 77 -6.11 -11.61 5.79
CA TRP A 77 -5.32 -12.83 5.92
C TRP A 77 -5.93 -13.85 6.89
N GLU A 78 -6.31 -13.41 8.08
CA GLU A 78 -6.92 -14.26 9.12
C GLU A 78 -8.33 -14.76 8.71
N LYS A 79 -8.89 -14.10 7.69
CA LYS A 79 -10.14 -14.37 6.97
C LYS A 79 -10.30 -15.78 6.43
N GLU A 80 -9.24 -16.26 5.75
CA GLU A 80 -9.41 -17.32 4.77
C GLU A 80 -8.32 -18.37 4.79
N SER A 81 -8.73 -19.61 5.06
CA SER A 81 -7.83 -20.77 5.17
C SER A 81 -7.07 -21.08 3.88
N LYS A 82 -7.65 -20.80 2.71
CA LYS A 82 -6.99 -20.98 1.40
C LYS A 82 -5.92 -19.94 1.11
N ILE A 83 -6.01 -18.76 1.73
CA ILE A 83 -5.03 -17.68 1.56
C ILE A 83 -3.72 -18.02 2.28
N GLN A 84 -3.78 -18.84 3.34
CA GLN A 84 -2.62 -19.29 4.12
C GLN A 84 -1.67 -20.24 3.37
N GLU A 85 -2.03 -20.71 2.17
CA GLU A 85 -1.11 -21.44 1.30
C GLU A 85 -0.11 -20.53 0.57
N LEU A 86 -0.40 -19.22 0.50
CA LEU A 86 0.53 -18.22 -0.04
C LEU A 86 1.59 -17.85 1.00
N ASP A 87 2.75 -17.40 0.57
CA ASP A 87 3.63 -16.68 1.47
C ASP A 87 3.10 -15.23 1.65
N LEU A 88 3.39 -14.64 2.81
CA LEU A 88 2.89 -13.31 3.18
C LEU A 88 3.30 -12.23 2.17
N LEU A 89 4.50 -12.33 1.60
CA LEU A 89 5.00 -11.35 0.63
C LEU A 89 4.20 -11.41 -0.68
N THR A 90 3.90 -12.61 -1.18
CA THR A 90 3.04 -12.80 -2.36
C THR A 90 1.65 -12.21 -2.11
N TYR A 91 1.09 -12.45 -0.93
CA TYR A 91 -0.23 -11.93 -0.57
C TYR A 91 -0.27 -10.40 -0.47
N GLU A 92 0.67 -9.80 0.25
CA GLU A 92 0.71 -8.35 0.38
C GLU A 92 1.05 -7.67 -0.94
N SER A 93 1.86 -8.30 -1.81
CA SER A 93 2.06 -7.78 -3.17
C SER A 93 0.77 -7.76 -3.98
N PHE A 94 -0.17 -8.70 -3.78
CA PHE A 94 -1.47 -8.65 -4.43
C PHE A 94 -2.31 -7.47 -3.93
N LEU A 95 -2.34 -7.24 -2.60
CA LEU A 95 -3.02 -6.09 -2.02
C LEU A 95 -2.43 -4.76 -2.50
N ALA A 96 -1.11 -4.67 -2.57
CA ALA A 96 -0.39 -3.52 -3.11
C ALA A 96 -0.75 -3.27 -4.58
N GLU A 97 -0.83 -4.30 -5.41
CA GLU A 97 -1.23 -4.18 -6.81
C GLU A 97 -2.67 -3.69 -6.96
N ALA A 98 -3.59 -4.19 -6.13
CA ALA A 98 -5.00 -3.81 -6.14
C ALA A 98 -5.28 -2.39 -5.57
N SER A 99 -4.37 -1.86 -4.76
CA SER A 99 -4.53 -0.55 -4.12
C SER A 99 -4.34 0.62 -5.09
N ASP A 100 -5.00 1.75 -4.80
CA ASP A 100 -4.75 3.03 -5.45
C ASP A 100 -3.52 3.74 -4.88
N ALA A 101 -3.28 3.57 -3.58
CA ALA A 101 -2.10 4.09 -2.88
C ALA A 101 -1.65 3.12 -1.79
N ILE A 102 -0.33 3.09 -1.56
CA ILE A 102 0.30 2.33 -0.48
C ILE A 102 0.90 3.34 0.49
N LEU A 103 0.34 3.44 1.69
CA LEU A 103 0.89 4.31 2.74
C LEU A 103 1.75 3.44 3.64
N LEU A 104 3.07 3.64 3.60
CA LEU A 104 4.03 2.79 4.27
C LEU A 104 4.83 3.57 5.30
N PHE A 105 4.64 3.23 6.58
CA PHE A 105 5.39 3.78 7.70
C PHE A 105 6.60 2.88 7.99
N VAL A 106 7.83 3.41 7.87
CA VAL A 106 9.06 2.65 8.14
C VAL A 106 9.36 2.69 9.64
N GLU A 107 8.64 1.86 10.40
CA GLU A 107 8.66 1.85 11.88
C GLU A 107 9.10 0.50 12.47
N SER A 108 9.46 -0.47 11.62
CA SER A 108 9.97 -1.79 12.01
C SER A 108 10.82 -2.44 10.91
N TYR A 109 11.51 -3.54 11.24
CA TYR A 109 12.20 -4.35 10.22
C TYR A 109 11.23 -4.90 9.15
N GLY A 110 10.01 -5.29 9.54
CA GLY A 110 8.99 -5.77 8.60
C GLY A 110 8.65 -4.71 7.54
N THR A 111 8.37 -3.48 7.98
CA THR A 111 8.05 -2.37 7.08
C THR A 111 9.23 -1.94 6.20
N ALA A 112 10.47 -2.10 6.69
CA ALA A 112 11.66 -1.89 5.86
C ALA A 112 11.78 -2.96 4.76
N CYS A 113 11.47 -4.22 5.08
CA CYS A 113 11.42 -5.31 4.11
C CYS A 113 10.30 -5.10 3.07
N GLU A 114 9.09 -4.72 3.50
CA GLU A 114 7.97 -4.38 2.62
C GLU A 114 8.34 -3.27 1.64
N LEU A 115 8.95 -2.19 2.15
CA LEU A 115 9.39 -1.08 1.32
C LEU A 115 10.39 -1.55 0.25
N GLY A 116 11.39 -2.34 0.64
CA GLY A 116 12.33 -2.94 -0.29
C GLY A 116 11.63 -3.81 -1.35
N ALA A 117 10.74 -4.70 -0.93
CA ALA A 117 10.05 -5.62 -1.82
C ALA A 117 9.12 -4.90 -2.81
N PHE A 118 8.30 -3.95 -2.35
CA PHE A 118 7.34 -3.25 -3.21
C PHE A 118 8.04 -2.29 -4.17
N THR A 119 9.16 -1.68 -3.79
CA THR A 119 9.90 -0.77 -4.68
C THR A 119 10.66 -1.49 -5.79
N ILE A 120 10.85 -2.81 -5.73
CA ILE A 120 11.42 -3.58 -6.86
C ILE A 120 10.53 -3.40 -8.10
N LYS A 121 9.20 -3.46 -7.93
CA LYS A 121 8.22 -3.29 -9.01
C LYS A 121 7.92 -1.80 -9.25
N ASP A 122 8.29 -1.26 -10.41
CA ASP A 122 8.14 0.17 -10.73
C ASP A 122 6.69 0.67 -10.68
N ASN A 123 5.73 -0.17 -11.03
CA ASN A 123 4.30 0.16 -10.94
C ASN A 123 3.82 0.30 -9.49
N LEU A 124 4.38 -0.48 -8.55
CA LEU A 124 4.08 -0.35 -7.14
C LEU A 124 4.82 0.84 -6.53
N ALA A 125 6.10 1.03 -6.86
CA ALA A 125 6.91 2.16 -6.38
C ALA A 125 6.22 3.52 -6.58
N LYS A 126 5.52 3.69 -7.72
CA LYS A 126 4.75 4.90 -8.05
C LYS A 126 3.54 5.15 -7.14
N LYS A 127 2.97 4.10 -6.54
CA LYS A 127 1.82 4.16 -5.64
C LYS A 127 2.21 4.37 -4.17
N ILE A 128 3.48 4.16 -3.82
CA ILE A 128 3.95 4.25 -2.43
C ILE A 128 4.08 5.71 -2.03
N VAL A 129 3.46 6.06 -0.90
CA VAL A 129 3.78 7.21 -0.06
C VAL A 129 4.49 6.67 1.18
N VAL A 130 5.79 6.93 1.28
CA VAL A 130 6.63 6.43 2.36
C VAL A 130 6.79 7.51 3.43
N PHE A 131 6.57 7.11 4.68
CA PHE A 131 6.83 7.89 5.88
C PHE A 131 8.07 7.31 6.56
N ASN A 132 9.15 8.07 6.59
CA ASN A 132 10.40 7.68 7.23
C ASN A 132 10.72 8.65 8.39
N ASP A 133 11.45 8.16 9.40
CA ASP A 133 11.83 9.03 10.51
C ASP A 133 12.78 10.13 10.03
N SER A 134 12.54 11.34 10.51
CA SER A 134 13.36 12.52 10.18
C SER A 134 14.84 12.36 10.58
N SER A 135 15.13 11.57 11.60
CA SER A 135 16.50 11.21 12.01
C SER A 135 17.28 10.50 10.90
N TYR A 136 16.60 9.69 10.07
CA TYR A 136 17.20 8.95 8.96
C TYR A 136 17.30 9.75 7.66
N LYS A 137 16.86 11.02 7.62
CA LYS A 137 16.77 11.81 6.38
C LYS A 137 18.09 11.98 5.63
N ASN A 138 19.18 12.17 6.37
CA ASN A 138 20.51 12.41 5.83
C ASN A 138 21.46 11.21 6.04
N GLU A 139 20.94 10.09 6.53
CA GLU A 139 21.76 8.90 6.68
C GLU A 139 22.07 8.26 5.33
N ASN A 140 23.31 7.83 5.16
CA ASN A 140 23.71 7.05 4.01
C ASN A 140 23.51 5.56 4.34
N SER A 141 22.37 5.02 3.93
CA SER A 141 21.97 3.64 4.18
C SER A 141 21.36 3.03 2.93
N PHE A 142 21.26 1.70 2.89
CA PHE A 142 20.55 1.03 1.79
C PHE A 142 19.10 1.50 1.68
N LEU A 143 18.44 1.78 2.81
CA LEU A 143 17.07 2.27 2.85
C LEU A 143 16.92 3.63 2.15
N THR A 144 17.84 4.56 2.42
CA THR A 144 17.80 5.93 1.87
C THR A 144 18.25 5.97 0.41
N GLU A 145 19.37 5.33 0.08
CA GLU A 145 19.95 5.33 -1.28
C GLU A 145 19.28 4.35 -2.24
N GLY A 146 18.54 3.36 -1.73
CA GLY A 146 17.81 2.37 -2.50
C GLY A 146 16.32 2.73 -2.66
N PRO A 147 15.42 2.10 -1.87
CA PRO A 147 13.99 2.18 -2.11
C PRO A 147 13.43 3.60 -1.93
N ILE A 148 13.89 4.37 -0.94
CA ILE A 148 13.42 5.76 -0.75
C ILE A 148 13.86 6.63 -1.92
N LYS A 149 15.12 6.54 -2.36
CA LYS A 149 15.61 7.26 -3.54
C LYS A 149 14.83 6.90 -4.80
N LYS A 150 14.46 5.63 -4.96
CA LYS A 150 13.64 5.18 -6.10
C LYS A 150 12.25 5.83 -6.10
N ILE A 151 11.58 5.89 -4.95
CA ILE A 151 10.29 6.60 -4.82
C ILE A 151 10.47 8.09 -5.09
N LYS A 152 11.48 8.72 -4.48
CA LYS A 152 11.79 10.14 -4.63
C LYS A 152 12.04 10.53 -6.09
N ASN A 153 12.74 9.69 -6.84
CA ASN A 153 13.01 9.91 -8.27
C ASN A 153 11.74 9.86 -9.12
N SER A 154 10.72 9.10 -8.69
CA SER A 154 9.43 9.04 -9.37
C SER A 154 8.52 10.19 -8.97
N ASN A 155 8.41 10.49 -7.67
CA ASN A 155 7.68 11.63 -7.15
C ASN A 155 8.27 12.05 -5.79
N PRO A 156 8.93 13.21 -5.67
CA PRO A 156 9.49 13.69 -4.41
C PRO A 156 8.44 13.85 -3.30
N GLU A 157 7.20 14.21 -3.65
CA GLU A 157 6.08 14.41 -2.70
C GLU A 157 5.63 13.10 -2.01
N ASN A 158 6.01 11.95 -2.57
CA ASN A 158 5.71 10.65 -1.99
C ASN A 158 6.67 10.26 -0.86
N VAL A 159 7.69 11.08 -0.54
CA VAL A 159 8.63 10.80 0.55
C VAL A 159 8.47 11.83 1.66
N ILE A 160 7.93 11.39 2.78
CA ILE A 160 7.63 12.24 3.94
C ILE A 160 8.58 11.87 5.07
N TYR A 161 9.30 12.88 5.59
CA TYR A 161 10.14 12.75 6.77
C TYR A 161 9.46 13.43 7.96
N SER A 162 9.23 12.69 9.03
CA SER A 162 8.59 13.19 10.26
C SER A 162 9.13 12.44 11.49
N ASP A 163 8.90 12.95 12.70
CA ASP A 163 8.95 12.10 13.89
C ASP A 163 7.79 11.10 13.81
N LEU A 164 8.12 9.81 13.69
CA LEU A 164 7.11 8.76 13.53
C LEU A 164 6.34 8.48 14.82
N ASN A 165 6.86 8.88 15.99
CA ASN A 165 6.15 8.75 17.26
C ASN A 165 5.11 9.87 17.45
N ALA A 166 5.24 10.97 16.70
CA ALA A 166 4.47 12.19 16.90
C ALA A 166 3.80 12.72 15.62
N ILE A 167 3.73 11.94 14.54
CA ILE A 167 3.26 12.40 13.23
C ILE A 167 1.83 12.97 13.27
N PHE A 168 0.98 12.50 14.18
CA PHE A 168 -0.38 13.00 14.39
C PHE A 168 -0.58 13.85 15.66
N SER A 169 0.49 14.11 16.43
CA SER A 169 0.42 14.87 17.71
C SER A 169 -0.07 16.32 17.60
N LYS A 170 -0.22 16.83 16.38
CA LYS A 170 -0.62 18.22 16.08
C LYS A 170 -2.05 18.35 15.54
N PHE A 171 -2.81 17.26 15.51
CA PHE A 171 -4.21 17.19 15.08
C PHE A 171 -5.10 16.75 16.24
#